data_AF-A0A425W0M7-F1
#
_entry.id   AF-A0A425W0M7-F1
#
_cell.length_a   1.000
_cell.length_b   1.000
_cell.length_c   1.000
_cell.angle_alpha   90.00
_cell.angle_beta   90.00
_cell.angle_gamma   90.00
#
_symmetry.space_group_name_H-M   'P 1'
#
loop_
_entity.id
_entity.type
_entity.pdbx_description
1 polymer ?
#
loop_
_entity_poly.entity_id
_entity_poly.type
_entity_poly.pdbx_seq_one_letter_code
_entity_poly.pdbx_strand_id
1 'polypeptide(L)'
;MIEAFRDDILSTLTPGELDFLYFAELHLAEIAGWSLDQAAAASFASAPVIERACKKLHLSGYAELRFLIRNELKGRAIAAQDGISAYRTTAAQDALLREARLTLRDPSMALLPQAAAAIWQAESLVLFGR
;
A
#
# COMPACT_ATOMS: atom_id res chain seq x y z
N MET A 1 4.34 1.69 4.81
CA MET A 1 4.16 1.65 6.29
C MET A 1 3.33 0.46 6.72
N ILE A 2 2.19 0.16 6.08
CA ILE A 2 1.34 -1.00 6.44
C ILE A 2 2.13 -2.33 6.40
N GLU A 3 3.05 -2.49 5.44
CA GLU A 3 3.89 -3.69 5.27
C GLU A 3 4.90 -3.90 6.42
N ALA A 4 5.11 -2.90 7.28
CA ALA A 4 5.90 -3.06 8.49
C ALA A 4 5.14 -3.86 9.58
N PHE A 5 3.82 -4.02 9.44
CA PHE A 5 3.01 -4.82 10.33
C PHE A 5 2.93 -6.27 9.82
N ARG A 6 2.92 -7.22 10.76
CA ARG A 6 2.89 -8.65 10.43
C ARG A 6 1.53 -9.06 9.84
N ASP A 7 1.55 -9.96 8.87
CA ASP A 7 0.35 -10.45 8.16
C ASP A 7 -0.71 -11.06 9.09
N ASP A 8 -0.27 -11.72 10.17
CA ASP A 8 -1.17 -12.29 11.18
C ASP A 8 -2.00 -11.21 11.88
N ILE A 9 -1.40 -10.05 12.18
CA ILE A 9 -2.10 -8.90 12.76
C ILE A 9 -3.04 -8.28 11.73
N LEU A 10 -2.57 -8.08 10.49
CA LEU A 10 -3.37 -7.45 9.43
C LEU A 10 -4.64 -8.26 9.13
N SER A 11 -4.58 -9.60 9.24
CA SER A 11 -5.73 -10.48 9.06
C SER A 11 -6.82 -10.34 10.15
N THR A 12 -6.50 -9.71 11.30
CA THR A 12 -7.46 -9.47 12.40
C THR A 12 -8.28 -8.19 12.24
N LEU A 13 -7.91 -7.34 11.29
CA LEU A 13 -8.55 -6.06 11.04
C LEU A 13 -9.87 -6.27 10.29
N THR A 14 -10.90 -5.52 10.65
CA THR A 14 -12.13 -5.46 9.88
C THR A 14 -11.91 -4.68 8.58
N PRO A 15 -12.78 -4.84 7.55
CA PRO A 15 -12.64 -4.08 6.30
C PRO A 15 -12.50 -2.57 6.52
N GLY A 16 -13.34 -1.96 7.37
CA GLY A 16 -13.24 -0.52 7.64
C GLY A 16 -11.98 -0.09 8.40
N GLU A 17 -11.37 -1.00 9.18
CA GLU A 17 -10.08 -0.74 9.82
C GLU A 17 -8.94 -0.83 8.79
N LEU A 18 -8.99 -1.80 7.88
CA LEU A 18 -8.04 -1.93 6.76
C LEU A 18 -8.16 -0.75 5.79
N ASP A 19 -9.37 -0.35 5.43
CA ASP A 19 -9.63 0.78 4.54
C ASP A 19 -9.03 2.07 5.10
N PHE A 20 -9.15 2.29 6.41
CA PHE A 20 -8.48 3.40 7.09
C PHE A 20 -6.96 3.32 6.96
N LEU A 21 -6.35 2.15 7.14
CA LEU A 21 -4.90 2.01 7.01
C LEU A 21 -4.45 2.27 5.57
N TYR A 22 -5.16 1.75 4.56
CA TYR A 22 -4.88 2.01 3.16
C TYR A 22 -5.00 3.50 2.82
N PHE A 23 -6.07 4.15 3.29
CA PHE A 23 -6.22 5.59 3.20
C PHE A 23 -5.01 6.30 3.84
N ALA A 24 -4.57 5.85 5.01
CA ALA A 24 -3.45 6.47 5.70
C ALA A 24 -2.11 6.36 4.96
N GLU A 25 -1.84 5.24 4.30
CA GLU A 25 -0.65 5.05 3.46
C GLU A 25 -0.63 6.01 2.26
N LEU A 26 -1.80 6.35 1.71
CA LEU A 26 -1.93 7.26 0.58
C LEU A 26 -1.85 8.74 0.98
N HIS A 27 -2.15 9.06 2.25
CA HIS A 27 -2.26 10.43 2.78
C HIS A 27 -1.32 10.68 3.98
N LEU A 28 -0.11 10.13 3.93
CA LEU A 28 0.86 10.19 5.04
C LEU A 28 1.17 11.63 5.47
N ALA A 29 1.37 12.54 4.52
CA ALA A 29 1.77 13.92 4.80
C ALA A 29 0.67 14.69 5.55
N GLU A 30 -0.58 14.47 5.17
CA GLU A 30 -1.75 15.10 5.76
C GLU A 30 -2.08 14.50 7.14
N ILE A 31 -2.07 13.17 7.26
CA ILE A 31 -2.31 12.48 8.54
C ILE A 31 -1.27 12.86 9.60
N ALA A 32 -0.03 13.12 9.19
CA ALA A 32 1.00 13.61 10.10
C ALA A 32 0.58 14.93 10.78
N GLY A 33 -0.26 15.75 10.14
CA GLY A 33 -0.77 17.02 10.67
C GLY A 33 -2.14 16.90 11.35
N TRP A 34 -2.98 15.96 10.95
CA TRP A 34 -4.38 15.89 11.38
C TRP A 34 -4.58 15.42 12.83
N SER A 35 -5.63 15.91 13.48
CA SER A 35 -6.21 15.31 14.68
C SER A 35 -6.96 14.01 14.33
N LEU A 36 -7.37 13.26 15.36
CA LEU A 36 -8.18 12.06 15.17
C LEU A 36 -9.51 12.39 14.46
N ASP A 37 -10.17 13.45 14.89
CA ASP A 37 -11.45 13.87 14.30
C ASP A 37 -11.31 14.30 12.83
N GLN A 38 -10.20 14.99 12.49
CA GLN A 38 -9.89 15.36 11.12
C GLN A 38 -9.63 14.13 10.24
N ALA A 39 -8.85 13.17 10.75
CA ALA A 39 -8.59 11.92 10.04
C ALA A 39 -9.87 11.08 9.86
N ALA A 40 -10.73 11.04 10.88
CA ALA A 40 -12.03 10.38 10.79
C ALA A 40 -12.92 11.03 9.71
N ALA A 41 -13.00 12.36 9.71
CA ALA A 41 -13.78 13.10 8.71
C ALA A 41 -13.27 12.89 7.27
N ALA A 42 -11.95 12.79 7.08
CA ALA A 42 -11.33 12.65 5.76
C ALA A 42 -11.34 11.20 5.22
N SER A 43 -11.22 10.21 6.09
CA SER A 43 -11.06 8.79 5.70
C SER A 43 -12.38 8.02 5.60
N PHE A 44 -13.51 8.65 5.90
CA PHE A 44 -14.82 8.00 6.05
C PHE A 44 -14.87 6.90 7.12
N ALA A 45 -13.83 6.77 7.96
CA ALA A 45 -13.82 5.93 9.14
C ALA A 45 -14.24 6.74 10.38
N SER A 46 -14.93 6.12 11.33
CA SER A 46 -15.21 6.79 12.61
C SER A 46 -13.98 6.78 13.53
N ALA A 47 -13.86 7.76 14.42
CA ALA A 47 -12.77 7.81 15.41
C ALA A 47 -12.60 6.48 16.20
N PRO A 48 -13.67 5.78 16.64
CA PRO A 48 -13.54 4.46 17.27
C PRO A 48 -12.98 3.37 16.35
N VAL A 49 -13.26 3.42 15.05
CA VAL A 49 -12.67 2.48 14.07
C VAL A 49 -11.18 2.70 13.99
N ILE A 50 -10.75 3.96 13.88
CA ILE A 50 -9.34 4.35 13.83
C ILE A 50 -8.60 3.91 15.10
N GLU A 51 -9.17 4.18 16.28
CA GLU A 51 -8.57 3.77 17.56
C GLU A 51 -8.48 2.25 17.69
N ARG A 52 -9.52 1.49 17.31
CA ARG A 52 -9.46 0.02 17.31
C ARG A 52 -8.40 -0.52 16.36
N ALA A 53 -8.29 0.04 15.16
CA ALA A 53 -7.25 -0.34 14.21
C ALA A 53 -5.86 -0.15 14.84
N CYS A 54 -5.60 1.03 15.43
CA CYS A 54 -4.34 1.32 16.12
C CYS A 54 -4.06 0.31 17.26
N LYS A 55 -5.06 -0.02 18.07
CA LYS A 55 -4.92 -0.98 19.17
C LYS A 55 -4.62 -2.40 18.68
N LYS A 56 -5.26 -2.84 17.59
CA LYS A 56 -4.97 -4.14 16.96
C LYS A 56 -3.56 -4.21 16.39
N LEU A 57 -3.04 -3.08 15.89
CA LEU A 57 -1.63 -2.92 15.49
C LEU A 57 -0.66 -2.81 16.68
N HIS A 58 -1.13 -3.04 17.92
CA HIS A 58 -0.38 -2.91 19.16
C HIS A 58 0.15 -1.49 19.45
N LEU A 59 -0.49 -0.47 18.91
CA LEU A 59 -0.20 0.92 19.22
C LEU A 59 -1.01 1.39 20.45
N SER A 60 -0.47 2.37 21.16
CA SER A 60 -1.14 3.10 22.24
C SER A 60 -2.33 3.93 21.77
N GLY A 61 -2.46 4.21 20.47
CA GLY A 61 -3.61 4.87 19.84
C GLY A 61 -3.21 5.65 18.58
N TYR A 62 -4.11 6.50 18.09
CA TYR A 62 -3.87 7.30 16.87
C TYR A 62 -2.67 8.25 17.00
N ALA A 63 -2.39 8.76 18.20
CA ALA A 63 -1.24 9.63 18.44
C ALA A 63 0.09 8.95 18.10
N GLU A 64 0.23 7.65 18.43
CA GLU A 64 1.42 6.88 18.11
C GLU A 64 1.51 6.56 16.61
N LEU A 65 0.39 6.25 15.96
CA LEU A 65 0.35 6.09 14.50
C LEU A 65 0.89 7.35 13.81
N ARG A 66 0.43 8.55 14.21
CA ARG A 66 0.95 9.81 13.65
C ARG A 66 2.43 10.01 13.91
N PHE A 67 2.91 9.61 15.09
CA PHE A 67 4.34 9.69 15.40
C PHE A 67 5.17 8.80 14.46
N LEU A 68 4.74 7.56 14.26
CA LEU A 68 5.38 6.63 13.31
C LEU A 68 5.37 7.19 11.89
N ILE A 69 4.24 7.74 11.43
CA ILE A 69 4.12 8.40 10.11
C ILE A 69 5.11 9.56 9.98
N ARG A 70 5.22 10.43 10.99
CA ARG A 70 6.18 11.55 10.96
C ARG A 70 7.62 11.06 10.86
N ASN A 71 7.96 9.98 11.55
CA ASN A 71 9.30 9.41 11.47
C ASN A 71 9.58 8.77 10.11
N GLU A 72 8.60 8.08 9.54
CA GLU A 72 8.68 7.55 8.17
C GLU A 72 8.92 8.66 7.15
N LEU A 73 8.14 9.76 7.23
CA LEU A 73 8.31 10.91 6.34
C LEU A 73 9.68 11.58 6.50
N LYS A 74 10.18 11.69 7.74
CA LYS A 74 11.54 12.19 8.01
C LYS A 74 12.59 11.26 7.41
N GLY A 75 12.45 9.94 7.59
CA GLY A 75 13.35 8.95 6.99
C GLY A 75 13.38 9.04 5.47
N ARG A 76 12.21 9.19 4.83
CA ARG A 76 12.10 9.42 3.37
C ARG A 76 12.74 10.74 2.93
N ALA A 77 12.59 11.80 3.72
CA ALA A 77 13.20 13.09 3.42
C ALA A 77 14.74 13.04 3.52
N ILE A 78 15.27 12.36 4.54
CA ILE A 78 16.71 12.13 4.70
C ILE A 78 17.24 11.28 3.54
N ALA A 79 16.60 10.16 3.21
CA ALA A 79 16.98 9.32 2.07
C ALA A 79 16.95 10.08 0.73
N ALA A 80 16.00 11.01 0.56
CA ALA A 80 15.92 11.86 -0.63
C ALA A 80 17.01 12.94 -0.67
N GLN A 81 17.47 13.43 0.48
CA GLN A 81 18.54 14.43 0.58
C GLN A 81 19.94 13.81 0.45
N ASP A 82 20.14 12.60 0.97
CA ASP A 82 21.41 11.87 0.92
C ASP A 82 21.65 11.16 -0.43
N GLY A 83 20.78 11.35 -1.43
CA GLY A 83 20.89 10.66 -2.72
C GLY A 83 20.80 9.13 -2.61
N ILE A 84 20.30 8.60 -1.48
CA ILE A 84 20.08 7.18 -1.27
C ILE A 84 18.80 6.80 -2.02
N SER A 85 18.98 6.68 -3.34
CA SER A 85 18.04 6.17 -4.34
C SER A 85 17.51 4.78 -4.01
N ALA A 86 18.16 4.05 -3.08
CA ALA A 86 17.84 2.67 -2.72
C ALA A 86 16.42 2.47 -2.19
N TYR A 87 15.87 3.40 -1.40
CA TYR A 87 14.51 3.26 -0.82
C TYR A 87 13.41 3.45 -1.89
N ARG A 88 13.58 4.40 -2.81
CA ARG A 88 12.62 4.57 -3.93
C ARG A 88 12.71 3.41 -4.91
N THR A 89 13.90 2.86 -5.14
CA THR A 89 14.03 1.65 -5.98
C THR A 89 13.43 0.43 -5.30
N THR A 90 13.64 0.22 -4.00
CA THR A 90 13.03 -0.91 -3.28
C THR A 90 11.53 -0.77 -3.20
N ALA A 91 10.97 0.37 -2.80
CA ALA A 91 9.51 0.54 -2.75
C ALA A 91 8.83 0.40 -4.13
N ALA A 92 9.45 0.92 -5.20
CA ALA A 92 8.94 0.73 -6.56
C ALA A 92 9.09 -0.73 -7.01
N GLN A 93 10.21 -1.38 -6.72
CA GLN A 93 10.43 -2.80 -7.02
C GLN A 93 9.46 -3.69 -6.24
N ASP A 94 9.19 -3.40 -4.97
CA ASP A 94 8.28 -4.15 -4.11
C ASP A 94 6.83 -4.01 -4.60
N ALA A 95 6.41 -2.78 -4.96
CA ALA A 95 5.11 -2.55 -5.59
C ALA A 95 4.98 -3.31 -6.92
N LEU A 96 6.02 -3.31 -7.76
CA LEU A 96 6.03 -3.98 -9.06
C LEU A 96 6.06 -5.51 -8.90
N LEU A 97 6.81 -6.02 -7.93
CA LEU A 97 6.83 -7.45 -7.55
C LEU A 97 5.48 -7.90 -6.99
N ARG A 98 4.82 -7.05 -6.21
CA ARG A 98 3.47 -7.31 -5.68
C ARG A 98 2.45 -7.42 -6.80
N GLU A 99 2.42 -6.45 -7.72
CA GLU A 99 1.54 -6.49 -8.89
C GLU A 99 1.85 -7.69 -9.80
N ALA A 100 3.13 -8.01 -10.01
CA ALA A 100 3.53 -9.19 -10.76
C ALA A 100 3.05 -10.48 -10.09
N ARG A 101 3.14 -10.60 -8.75
CA ARG A 101 2.64 -11.78 -8.02
C ARG A 101 1.12 -11.91 -8.08
N LEU A 102 0.39 -10.80 -8.04
CA LEU A 102 -1.07 -10.80 -8.19
C LEU A 102 -1.46 -11.23 -9.61
N THR A 103 -0.83 -10.63 -10.62
CA THR A 103 -1.03 -10.97 -12.03
C THR A 103 -0.66 -12.42 -12.31
N LEU A 104 0.48 -12.92 -11.80
CA LEU A 104 0.95 -14.30 -12.00
C LEU A 104 0.08 -15.37 -11.31
N ARG A 105 -0.74 -14.98 -10.32
CA ARG A 105 -1.73 -15.86 -9.71
C ARG A 105 -3.05 -15.90 -10.48
N ASP A 106 -3.21 -15.05 -11.49
CA ASP A 106 -4.41 -15.03 -12.32
C ASP A 106 -4.50 -16.35 -13.12
N PRO A 107 -5.64 -17.08 -13.06
CA PRO A 107 -5.85 -18.30 -13.83
C PRO A 107 -5.65 -18.12 -15.34
N SER A 108 -5.85 -16.91 -15.87
CA SER A 108 -5.59 -16.57 -17.27
C SER A 108 -4.11 -16.67 -17.64
N MET A 109 -3.19 -16.62 -16.67
CA MET A 109 -1.76 -16.82 -16.92
C MET A 109 -1.43 -18.25 -17.35
N ALA A 110 -2.29 -19.23 -17.06
CA ALA A 110 -2.16 -20.57 -17.61
C ALA A 110 -2.29 -20.59 -19.16
N LEU A 111 -2.91 -19.57 -19.75
CA LEU A 111 -3.07 -19.41 -21.20
C LEU A 111 -1.90 -18.71 -21.87
N LEU A 112 -0.93 -18.16 -21.11
CA LEU A 112 0.23 -17.46 -21.67
C LEU A 112 1.00 -18.25 -22.73
N PRO A 113 1.28 -19.56 -22.55
CA PRO A 113 1.99 -20.32 -23.59
C PRO A 113 1.20 -20.40 -24.89
N GLN A 114 -0.14 -20.50 -24.80
CA GLN A 114 -1.02 -20.58 -25.97
C GLN A 114 -1.13 -19.22 -26.65
N ALA A 115 -1.27 -18.14 -25.88
CA ALA A 115 -1.26 -16.78 -26.40
C ALA A 115 0.08 -16.42 -27.07
N ALA A 116 1.21 -16.81 -26.46
CA ALA A 116 2.54 -16.60 -27.02
C ALA A 116 2.73 -17.37 -28.33
N ALA A 117 2.28 -18.63 -28.39
CA ALA A 117 2.32 -19.43 -29.61
C ALA A 117 1.45 -18.82 -30.73
N ALA A 118 0.26 -18.33 -30.38
CA ALA A 118 -0.64 -17.67 -31.33
C ALA A 118 -0.04 -16.37 -31.89
N ILE A 119 0.61 -15.56 -31.04
CA ILE A 119 1.34 -14.35 -31.47
C ILE A 119 2.51 -14.72 -32.39
N TRP A 120 3.28 -15.75 -32.03
CA TRP A 120 4.44 -16.18 -32.80
C TRP A 120 4.07 -16.70 -34.20
N GLN A 121 2.89 -17.29 -34.35
CA GLN A 121 2.37 -17.76 -35.63
C GLN A 121 1.57 -16.71 -36.41
N ALA A 122 1.32 -15.54 -35.82
CA ALA A 122 0.55 -14.50 -36.48
C ALA A 122 1.40 -13.77 -37.54
N GLU A 123 0.87 -13.65 -38.76
CA GLU A 123 1.50 -12.83 -39.81
C GLU A 123 1.36 -11.33 -39.55
N SER A 124 0.35 -10.94 -38.76
CA SER A 124 0.16 -9.56 -38.30
C SER A 124 -0.56 -9.51 -36.96
N LEU A 125 -0.21 -8.53 -36.14
CA LEU A 125 -0.81 -8.28 -34.82
C LEU A 125 -1.35 -6.85 -34.79
N VAL A 126 -2.64 -6.70 -34.48
CA VAL A 126 -3.28 -5.40 -34.31
C VAL A 126 -3.67 -5.24 -32.85
N LEU A 127 -3.16 -4.20 -32.21
CA LEU A 127 -3.45 -3.87 -30.82
C LEU A 127 -4.43 -2.69 -30.78
N PHE A 128 -5.52 -2.87 -30.04
CA PHE A 128 -6.48 -1.79 -29.77
C PHE A 128 -6.35 -1.39 -28.30
N GLY A 129 -6.06 -0.11 -28.06
CA GLY A 129 -6.03 0.50 -26.74
C GLY A 129 -6.61 1.92 -26.80
N ARG A 130 -7.18 2.40 -25.70
CA ARG A 130 -7.62 3.79 -25.54
C ARG A 130 -6.62 4.57 -24.71
#